data_AF-A0AAV5B555-F1
#
_entry.id   AF-A0AAV5B555-F1
#
_cell.length_a   1.000
_cell.length_b   1.000
_cell.length_c   1.000
_cell.angle_alpha   90.00
_cell.angle_beta   90.00
_cell.angle_gamma   90.00
#
_symmetry.space_group_name_H-M   'P 1'
#
loop_
_entity.id
_entity.type
_entity.pdbx_description
1 polymer ?
#
loop_
_entity_poly.entity_id
_entity_poly.type
_entity_poly.pdbx_seq_one_letter_code
_entity_poly.pdbx_strand_id
1 'polypeptide(L)' 'MKITQKDMAERTGVSLGSIKRFEQTGEISFHSLLKIAFVLDCLDDFDQLFAQKYYRSAEEVLRERRR' A
#
# COMPACT_ATOMS: atom_id res chain seq x y z
N MET A 1 11.81 -11.52 8.37
CA MET A 1 12.93 -10.64 7.97
C MET A 1 13.36 -9.78 9.16
N LYS A 2 14.66 -9.66 9.46
CA LYS A 2 15.17 -8.60 10.35
C LYS A 2 15.85 -7.55 9.47
N ILE A 3 15.08 -6.56 9.01
CA ILE A 3 15.58 -5.42 8.23
C ILE A 3 15.57 -4.20 9.15
N THR A 4 16.67 -3.45 9.21
CA THR A 4 16.71 -2.21 9.98
C THR A 4 16.09 -1.06 9.18
N GLN A 5 15.68 0.02 9.86
CA GLN A 5 15.21 1.24 9.18
C GLN A 5 16.24 1.80 8.19
N LYS A 6 17.54 1.67 8.51
CA LYS A 6 18.64 2.10 7.64
C LYS A 6 18.72 1.24 6.39
N ASP A 7 18.67 -0.08 6.54
CA ASP A 7 18.65 -1.01 5.41
C ASP A 7 17.43 -0.76 4.52
N MET A 8 16.26 -0.49 5.12
CA MET A 8 15.04 -0.17 4.37
C MET A 8 15.20 1.13 3.57
N ALA A 9 15.75 2.18 4.17
CA ALA A 9 16.01 3.44 3.49
C ALA A 9 16.97 3.26 2.30
N GLU A 10 18.04 2.48 2.47
CA GLU A 10 19.00 2.18 1.40
C GLU A 10 18.35 1.37 0.27
N ARG A 11 17.59 0.32 0.58
CA ARG A 11 16.94 -0.54 -0.42
C ARG A 11 15.84 0.16 -1.21
N THR A 12 15.04 1.00 -0.55
CA THR A 12 13.89 1.69 -1.16
C THR A 12 14.28 3.03 -1.82
N GLY A 13 15.42 3.60 -1.44
CA GLY A 13 15.79 4.98 -1.76
C GLY A 13 14.89 6.03 -1.10
N VAL A 14 14.11 5.65 -0.08
CA VAL A 14 13.32 6.56 0.76
C VAL A 14 14.20 7.04 1.90
N SER A 15 14.15 8.33 2.25
CA SER A 15 15.03 8.83 3.32
C SER A 15 14.73 8.18 4.67
N LEU A 16 15.78 7.94 5.46
CA LEU A 16 15.65 7.37 6.82
C LEU A 16 14.69 8.18 7.70
N GLY A 17 14.69 9.50 7.57
CA GLY A 17 13.74 10.36 8.28
C GLY A 17 12.29 10.11 7.89
N SER A 18 12.01 9.78 6.62
CA SER A 18 10.66 9.43 6.17
C SER A 18 10.25 8.04 6.63
N ILE A 19 11.14 7.05 6.60
CA ILE A 19 10.89 5.72 7.18
C ILE A 19 10.56 5.84 8.67
N LYS A 20 11.35 6.60 9.44
CA LYS A 20 11.11 6.82 10.87
C LYS A 20 9.77 7.49 11.15
N ARG A 21 9.41 8.55 10.42
CA ARG A 21 8.10 9.20 10.57
C ARG A 21 6.98 8.23 10.22
N PHE A 22 7.08 7.51 9.10
CA PHE A 22 6.08 6.55 8.67
C PHE A 22 5.83 5.45 9.72
N GLU A 23 6.89 4.84 10.27
CA GLU A 23 6.73 3.81 11.30
C GLU A 23 6.17 4.36 12.64
N GLN A 24 6.30 5.66 12.90
CA GLN A 24 5.79 6.31 14.10
C GLN A 24 4.35 6.83 13.95
N THR A 25 4.00 7.38 12.77
CA THR A 25 2.74 8.10 12.56
C THR A 25 1.81 7.42 11.57
N GLY A 26 2.32 6.49 10.76
CA GLY A 26 1.62 5.92 9.61
C GLY A 26 1.58 6.83 8.37
N GLU A 27 2.10 8.06 8.46
CA GLU A 27 2.03 9.04 7.36
C GLU A 27 3.22 8.92 6.41
N ILE A 28 2.93 8.78 5.12
CA ILE A 28 3.94 8.72 4.05
C ILE A 28 3.31 9.10 2.70
N SER A 29 4.12 9.49 1.72
CA SER A 29 3.63 9.60 0.34
C SER A 29 3.33 8.22 -0.26
N PHE A 30 2.30 8.14 -1.11
CA PHE A 30 1.92 6.89 -1.78
C PHE A 30 3.07 6.27 -2.57
N HIS A 31 3.84 7.08 -3.31
CA HIS A 31 5.03 6.59 -4.04
C HIS A 31 6.06 5.90 -3.15
N SER A 32 6.34 6.47 -1.98
CA SER A 32 7.30 5.88 -1.04
C SER A 32 6.74 4.60 -0.40
N LEU A 33 5.42 4.55 -0.17
CA LEU A 33 4.75 3.33 0.29
C LEU A 33 4.87 2.19 -0.74
N LEU A 34 4.65 2.47 -2.03
CA LEU A 34 4.83 1.48 -3.10
C LEU A 34 6.28 0.97 -3.19
N LYS A 35 7.26 1.85 -3.01
CA LYS A 35 8.68 1.44 -2.95
C LYS A 35 8.98 0.50 -1.79
N ILE A 36 8.41 0.77 -0.61
CA ILE A 36 8.53 -0.10 0.56
C ILE A 36 7.86 -1.44 0.27
N ALA A 37 6.64 -1.42 -0.28
CA ALA A 37 5.89 -2.63 -0.62
C ALA A 37 6.63 -3.52 -1.65
N PHE A 38 7.25 -2.91 -2.66
CA PHE A 38 8.09 -3.61 -3.62
C PHE A 38 9.28 -4.32 -2.96
N VAL A 39 10.00 -3.66 -2.05
CA VAL A 39 11.14 -4.27 -1.33
C VAL A 39 10.69 -5.39 -0.37
N LEU A 40 9.45 -5.32 0.10
CA LEU A 40 8.83 -6.32 0.98
C LEU A 40 8.11 -7.44 0.22
N ASP A 41 8.13 -7.42 -1.11
CA ASP A 41 7.45 -8.41 -1.97
C ASP A 41 5.92 -8.45 -1.73
N CYS A 42 5.32 -7.30 -1.45
CA CYS A 42 3.87 -7.13 -1.24
C CYS A 42 3.25 -6.04 -2.11
N LEU A 43 3.88 -5.71 -3.24
CA LEU A 43 3.36 -4.69 -4.15
C LEU A 43 2.01 -5.10 -4.75
N ASP A 44 1.82 -6.39 -5.03
CA ASP A 44 0.61 -6.94 -5.65
C ASP A 44 -0.65 -6.77 -4.78
N ASP A 45 -0.49 -6.57 -3.47
CA ASP A 45 -1.61 -6.27 -2.57
C ASP A 45 -2.33 -4.94 -2.95
N PHE A 46 -1.62 -4.01 -3.60
CA PHE A 46 -2.20 -2.74 -4.06
C PHE A 46 -3.15 -2.91 -5.24
N ASP A 47 -3.00 -3.95 -6.05
CA ASP A 47 -3.94 -4.24 -7.15
C ASP A 47 -5.33 -4.61 -6.60
N GLN A 48 -5.35 -5.22 -5.41
CA GLN A 48 -6.59 -5.61 -4.73
C GLN A 48 -7.26 -4.46 -3.97
N LEU A 49 -6.53 -3.37 -3.68
CA LEU A 49 -7.02 -2.25 -2.88
C LEU A 49 -8.29 -1.60 -3.46
N PHE A 50 -8.42 -1.62 -4.79
CA PHE A 50 -9.57 -1.07 -5.52
C PHE A 50 -10.24 -2.09 -6.45
N ALA A 51 -9.95 -3.39 -6.29
CA ALA A 51 -10.49 -4.44 -7.14
C ALA A 51 -12.01 -4.61 -6.97
N GLN A 52 -12.54 -4.27 -5.80
CA GLN A 52 -13.98 -4.30 -5.59
C GLN A 52 -14.63 -3.10 -6.27
N LYS A 53 -15.57 -3.37 -7.20
CA LYS A 53 -16.38 -2.32 -7.81
C LYS A 53 -17.11 -1.54 -6.72
N TYR A 54 -16.85 -0.24 -6.67
CA TYR A 54 -17.73 0.68 -5.97
C TYR A 54 -19.08 0.67 -6.69
N TYR A 55 -20.03 -0.06 -6.13
CA TYR A 55 -21.42 0.04 -6.56
C TYR A 55 -21.87 1.48 -6.33
N ARG A 56 -22.23 2.17 -7.40
CA ARG A 56 -22.68 3.57 -7.36
C ARG A 56 -24.10 3.68 -6.84
N SER A 57 -24.84 2.58 -6.77
CA SER A 57 -26.19 2.53 -6.20
C SER A 57 -26.57 1.13 -5.71
N ALA A 58 -27.62 1.05 -4.89
CA ALA A 58 -28.16 -0.22 -4.39
C ALA A 58 -28.68 -1.11 -5.53
N GLU A 59 -29.20 -0.51 -6.60
CA GLU A 59 -29.66 -1.22 -7.80
C GLU A 59 -28.50 -1.95 -8.51
N GLU A 60 -27.29 -1.40 -8.48
CA GLU A 60 -26.10 -2.03 -9.06
C GLU A 60 -25.70 -3.28 -8.26
N VAL A 61 -25.76 -3.22 -6.92
CA VAL A 61 -25.55 -4.36 -6.02
C VAL A 61 -26.55 -5.48 -6.30
N LEU A 62 -27.83 -5.13 -6.45
CA LEU A 62 -28.92 -6.08 -6.73
C LEU A 62 -28.81 -6.72 -8.11
N ARG A 63 -28.15 -6.08 -9.06
CA ARG A 63 -27.95 -6.60 -10.43
C ARG A 63 -26.82 -7.63 -10.47
N GLU A 64 -25.72 -7.38 -9.75
CA GLU A 64 -24.59 -8.30 -9.71
C GLU A 64 -24.93 -9.58 -8.94
N ARG A 65 -25.69 -9.51 -7.84
CA ARG A 65 -26.16 -10.71 -7.11
C ARG A 65 -27.07 -11.65 -7.91
N ARG A 66 -27.60 -11.19 -9.06
CA ARG A 66 -28.47 -11.97 -9.95
C ARG A 66 -27.72 -12.58 -11.14
N ARG A 67 -26.43 -12.29 -11.30
CA ARG A 67 -25.53 -12.96 -12.24
C ARG A 67 -24.86 -14.15 -11.57
#